data_AF-A0A9D8XCV3-F1
#
_entry.id   AF-A0A9D8XCV3-F1
#
_cell.length_a   1.000
_cell.length_b   1.000
_cell.length_c   1.000
_cell.angle_alpha   90.00
_cell.angle_beta   90.00
_cell.angle_gamma   90.00
#
_symmetry.space_group_name_H-M   'P 1'
#
loop_
_entity.id
_entity.type
_entity.pdbx_description
1 polymer ?
#
loop_
_entity_poly.entity_id
_entity_poly.type
_entity_poly.pdbx_seq_one_letter_code
_entity_poly.pdbx_strand_id
1 'polypeptide(L)'
;FDMEKIDVGVFELTLGEGLTADDGYLLLGLAGDETGANSQGILSYEATEDGTFLINVFSAMADSTLTDQDFMFAFFANDGSFQTQVPEPASVVLLLLGACGLWVLRKKK
;
A
#
# COMPACT_ATOMS: atom_id res chain seq x y z
N PHE A 1 -13.71 -8.53 9.09
CA PHE A 1 -13.29 -7.13 9.06
C PHE A 1 -14.14 -6.38 10.05
N ASP A 2 -13.51 -5.62 10.93
CA ASP A 2 -14.17 -4.74 11.86
C ASP A 2 -13.55 -3.35 11.71
N MET A 3 -14.38 -2.31 11.69
CA MET A 3 -13.94 -0.93 11.46
C MET A 3 -14.41 -0.08 12.64
N GLU A 4 -13.47 0.45 13.40
CA GLU A 4 -13.73 1.34 14.53
C GLU A 4 -13.27 2.76 14.20
N LYS A 5 -14.09 3.75 14.54
CA LYS A 5 -13.68 5.15 14.46
C LYS A 5 -13.03 5.55 15.79
N ILE A 6 -11.76 5.93 15.74
CA ILE A 6 -10.98 6.30 16.93
C ILE A 6 -10.98 7.81 17.16
N ASP A 7 -10.92 8.59 16.08
CA ASP A 7 -10.97 10.06 16.11
C ASP A 7 -11.60 10.62 14.81
N VAL A 8 -11.75 11.94 14.71
CA VAL A 8 -12.16 12.61 13.48
C VAL A 8 -11.21 12.24 12.35
N GLY A 9 -11.74 11.66 11.28
CA GLY A 9 -10.96 11.20 10.13
C GLY A 9 -9.96 10.08 10.42
N VAL A 10 -10.00 9.45 11.60
CA VAL A 10 -9.11 8.34 11.96
C VAL A 10 -9.92 7.09 12.27
N PHE A 11 -9.63 6.02 11.55
CA PHE A 11 -10.34 4.74 11.65
C PHE A 11 -9.33 3.61 11.82
N GLU A 12 -9.63 2.65 12.68
CA GLU A 12 -8.88 1.41 12.79
C GLU A 12 -9.66 0.27 12.13
N LEU A 13 -8.99 -0.40 11.20
CA LEU A 13 -9.49 -1.59 10.52
C LEU A 13 -8.79 -2.82 11.11
N THR A 14 -9.57 -3.62 11.83
CA THR A 14 -9.15 -4.94 12.28
C THR A 14 -9.51 -5.99 11.21
N LEU A 15 -8.51 -6.73 10.76
CA LEU A 15 -8.71 -7.82 9.82
C LEU A 15 -9.39 -9.03 10.51
N GLY A 16 -10.02 -9.91 9.73
CA GLY A 16 -10.68 -11.10 10.28
C GLY A 16 -9.70 -12.07 10.97
N GLU A 17 -10.23 -13.09 11.66
CA GLU A 17 -9.42 -14.02 12.47
C GLU A 17 -8.19 -14.56 11.70
N GLY A 18 -7.01 -14.35 12.30
CA GLY A 18 -5.74 -14.88 11.81
C GLY A 18 -5.09 -14.09 10.67
N LEU A 19 -5.65 -12.95 10.24
CA LEU A 19 -5.04 -12.07 9.26
C LEU A 19 -4.44 -10.83 9.94
N THR A 20 -3.28 -10.43 9.47
CA THR A 20 -2.54 -9.23 9.87
C THR A 20 -2.26 -8.35 8.65
N ALA A 21 -1.87 -7.11 8.89
CA ALA A 21 -1.51 -6.18 7.84
C ALA A 21 -0.38 -6.70 6.91
N ASP A 22 0.48 -7.59 7.41
CA ASP A 22 1.56 -8.22 6.64
C ASP A 22 1.08 -9.29 5.66
N ASP A 23 -0.15 -9.80 5.84
CA ASP A 23 -0.68 -10.91 5.07
C ASP A 23 -1.28 -10.48 3.73
N GLY A 24 -1.20 -9.21 3.33
CA GLY A 24 -1.89 -8.75 2.13
C GLY A 24 -1.73 -7.29 1.75
N TYR A 25 -2.63 -6.84 0.89
CA TYR A 25 -2.68 -5.46 0.40
C TYR A 25 -4.01 -4.82 0.74
N LEU A 26 -3.96 -3.63 1.34
CA LEU A 26 -5.14 -2.80 1.56
C LEU A 26 -5.30 -1.81 0.39
N LEU A 27 -6.45 -1.87 -0.27
CA LEU A 27 -6.90 -0.87 -1.22
C LEU A 27 -7.90 0.04 -0.52
N LEU A 28 -7.69 1.35 -0.65
CA LEU A 28 -8.59 2.39 -0.18
C LEU A 28 -9.06 3.24 -1.35
N GLY A 29 -10.32 3.67 -1.30
CA GLY A 29 -10.89 4.61 -2.26
C GLY A 29 -11.93 5.48 -1.58
N LEU A 30 -11.99 6.75 -1.95
CA LEU A 30 -13.04 7.65 -1.46
C LEU A 30 -14.37 7.28 -2.08
N ALA A 31 -15.43 7.27 -1.28
CA ALA A 31 -16.78 7.12 -1.80
C ALA A 31 -17.21 8.47 -2.38
N GLY A 32 -17.18 8.58 -3.70
CA GLY A 32 -17.75 9.75 -4.38
C GLY A 32 -19.27 9.76 -4.27
N ASP A 33 -19.86 10.94 -4.13
CA ASP A 33 -21.27 11.15 -4.45
C ASP A 33 -21.42 11.56 -5.93
N GLU A 34 -22.64 11.48 -6.48
CA GLU A 34 -22.91 11.87 -7.89
C GLU A 34 -22.53 13.34 -8.19
N THR A 35 -22.38 14.16 -7.14
CA THR A 35 -22.02 15.57 -7.19
C THR A 35 -20.51 15.84 -7.19
N GLY A 36 -19.66 14.84 -6.90
CA GLY A 36 -18.20 14.98 -6.84
C GLY A 36 -17.69 15.86 -5.70
N ALA A 37 -18.53 16.16 -4.70
CA ALA A 37 -18.17 17.00 -3.56
C ALA A 37 -17.34 16.22 -2.53
N ASN A 38 -17.63 14.92 -2.38
CA ASN A 38 -16.95 14.03 -1.43
C ASN A 38 -15.69 13.36 -2.04
N SER A 39 -15.35 13.63 -3.29
CA SER A 39 -14.18 13.05 -3.96
C SER A 39 -12.88 13.85 -3.76
N GLN A 40 -12.90 14.88 -2.92
CA GLN A 40 -11.75 15.75 -2.63
C GLN A 40 -11.10 15.42 -1.27
N GLY A 41 -11.05 14.15 -0.92
CA GLY A 41 -10.30 13.66 0.23
C GLY A 41 -8.91 13.20 -0.17
N ILE A 42 -8.03 13.02 0.82
CA ILE A 42 -6.81 12.22 0.68
C ILE A 42 -6.90 11.10 1.71
N LEU A 43 -6.67 9.86 1.27
CA LEU A 43 -6.62 8.70 2.15
C LEU A 43 -5.16 8.30 2.35
N SER A 44 -4.79 8.03 3.59
CA SER A 44 -3.57 7.29 3.92
C SER A 44 -3.89 6.15 4.87
N TYR A 45 -3.00 5.18 4.93
CA TYR A 45 -3.07 4.12 5.93
C TYR A 45 -1.67 3.68 6.34
N GLU A 46 -1.59 3.13 7.54
CA GLU A 46 -0.40 2.46 8.05
C GLU A 46 -0.79 1.18 8.80
N ALA A 47 0.09 0.19 8.75
CA ALA A 47 -0.03 -1.00 9.57
C ALA A 47 0.44 -0.68 11.00
N THR A 48 -0.34 -1.10 11.99
CA THR A 48 0.05 -0.98 13.41
C THR A 48 0.86 -2.18 13.85
N GLU A 49 1.55 -2.07 14.99
CA GLU A 49 2.27 -3.20 15.60
C GLU A 49 1.32 -4.33 16.02
N ASP A 50 0.05 -4.03 16.28
CA ASP A 50 -0.98 -4.98 16.67
C ASP A 50 -1.60 -5.73 15.48
N GLY A 51 -1.14 -5.45 14.26
CA GLY A 51 -1.58 -6.12 13.03
C GLY A 51 -2.88 -5.55 12.44
N THR A 52 -3.35 -4.39 12.91
CA THR A 52 -4.48 -3.64 12.35
C THR A 52 -3.99 -2.61 11.33
N PHE A 53 -4.92 -1.96 10.62
CA PHE A 53 -4.62 -0.79 9.80
C PHE A 53 -5.21 0.47 10.42
N LEU A 54 -4.38 1.48 10.63
CA LEU A 54 -4.83 2.82 10.97
C LEU A 54 -5.02 3.62 9.68
N ILE A 55 -6.23 4.08 9.42
CA ILE A 55 -6.65 4.79 8.22
C ILE A 55 -6.90 6.25 8.58
N ASN A 56 -6.28 7.16 7.84
CA ASN A 56 -6.46 8.60 7.99
C ASN A 56 -7.13 9.19 6.75
N VAL A 57 -8.12 10.04 6.98
CA VAL A 57 -8.90 10.72 5.96
C VAL A 57 -8.70 12.22 6.11
N PHE A 58 -8.09 12.85 5.11
CA PHE A 58 -7.79 14.27 5.10
C PHE A 58 -8.68 15.02 4.11
N SER A 59 -8.95 16.29 4.41
CA SER A 59 -9.47 17.25 3.44
C SER A 59 -8.40 17.63 2.42
N ALA A 60 -8.72 17.65 1.13
CA ALA A 60 -7.81 18.16 0.10
C ALA A 60 -7.75 19.70 0.04
N MET A 61 -8.44 20.41 0.93
CA MET A 61 -8.28 21.86 1.11
C MET A 61 -6.88 22.17 1.67
N ALA A 62 -6.40 23.40 1.44
CA ALA A 62 -5.02 23.85 1.71
C ALA A 62 -4.53 23.62 3.15
N ASP A 63 -5.46 23.44 4.09
CA ASP A 63 -5.20 23.08 5.47
C ASP A 63 -5.57 21.60 5.64
N SER A 64 -4.60 20.69 5.44
CA SER A 64 -4.77 19.23 5.49
C SER A 64 -5.22 18.75 6.87
N THR A 65 -6.50 18.92 7.12
CA THR A 65 -7.20 18.60 8.36
C THR A 65 -7.89 17.26 8.20
N LEU A 66 -7.88 16.46 9.27
CA LEU A 66 -8.62 15.22 9.30
C LEU A 66 -10.13 15.51 9.17
N THR A 67 -10.84 14.67 8.43
CA THR A 67 -12.26 14.83 8.17
C THR A 67 -12.95 13.48 8.16
N ASP A 68 -14.17 13.43 8.68
CA ASP A 68 -15.03 12.28 8.46
C ASP A 68 -15.57 12.34 7.04
N GLN A 69 -15.24 11.34 6.23
CA GLN A 69 -15.83 11.14 4.90
C GLN A 69 -16.06 9.65 4.70
N ASP A 70 -17.02 9.34 3.84
CA ASP A 70 -17.27 7.97 3.43
C ASP A 70 -16.13 7.49 2.52
N PHE A 71 -15.63 6.30 2.79
CA PHE A 71 -14.63 5.63 1.97
C PHE A 71 -14.94 4.14 1.87
N MET A 72 -14.39 3.54 0.83
CA MET A 72 -14.46 2.12 0.53
C MET A 72 -13.08 1.52 0.78
N PHE A 73 -13.07 0.27 1.28
CA PHE A 73 -11.85 -0.49 1.42
C PHE A 73 -12.01 -1.90 0.88
N ALA A 74 -10.89 -2.49 0.46
CA ALA A 74 -10.80 -3.90 0.12
C ALA A 74 -9.44 -4.42 0.59
N PHE A 75 -9.44 -5.55 1.28
CA PHE A 75 -8.21 -6.25 1.67
C PHE A 75 -8.04 -7.50 0.82
N PHE A 76 -6.86 -7.64 0.22
CA PHE A 76 -6.48 -8.81 -0.57
C PHE A 76 -5.42 -9.57 0.19
N ALA A 77 -5.80 -10.70 0.79
CA ALA A 77 -4.84 -11.61 1.39
C ALA A 77 -3.91 -12.16 0.30
N ASN A 78 -2.62 -12.05 0.53
CA ASN A 78 -1.58 -12.63 -0.29
C ASN A 78 -1.34 -14.07 0.18
N ASP A 79 -1.98 -15.02 -0.49
CA ASP A 79 -1.76 -16.45 -0.32
C ASP A 79 -0.45 -16.95 -0.97
N GLY A 80 0.41 -16.03 -1.41
CA GLY A 80 1.64 -16.32 -2.16
C GLY A 80 1.44 -16.43 -3.67
N SER A 81 0.20 -16.33 -4.18
CA SER A 81 -0.08 -16.38 -5.63
C SER A 81 0.39 -15.13 -6.40
N PHE A 82 0.56 -14.00 -5.71
CA PHE A 82 1.04 -12.74 -6.29
C PHE A 82 2.56 -12.60 -6.34
N GLN A 83 3.33 -13.64 -6.00
CA GLN A 83 4.76 -13.63 -6.26
C GLN A 83 4.99 -13.60 -7.77
N THR A 84 5.30 -12.41 -8.28
CA THR A 84 5.86 -12.26 -9.62
C THR A 84 7.18 -13.03 -9.63
N GLN A 85 7.14 -14.27 -10.11
CA GLN A 85 8.33 -15.05 -10.35
C GLN A 85 9.17 -14.27 -11.37
N VAL A 86 10.15 -13.52 -10.89
CA VAL A 86 11.16 -12.91 -11.75
C VAL A 86 11.84 -14.10 -12.42
N PRO A 87 11.73 -14.24 -13.75
CA PRO A 87 12.36 -15.37 -14.41
C PRO A 87 13.87 -15.30 -14.14
N GLU A 88 14.42 -16.39 -13.60
CA GLU A 88 15.84 -16.56 -13.32
C GLU A 88 16.81 -16.18 -14.48
N PRO A 89 16.42 -16.16 -15.78
CA PRO A 89 17.30 -15.63 -16.82
C PRO A 89 17.76 -14.19 -16.61
N ALA A 90 16.94 -13.32 -15.99
CA ALA A 90 17.25 -11.89 -15.87
C ALA A 90 18.44 -11.64 -14.92
N SER A 91 18.48 -12.37 -13.80
CA SER A 91 19.53 -12.26 -12.78
C SER A 91 20.88 -12.75 -13.31
N VAL A 92 20.87 -13.85 -14.09
CA VAL A 92 22.08 -14.42 -14.71
C VAL A 92 22.63 -13.49 -15.79
N VAL A 93 21.76 -12.90 -16.62
CA VAL A 93 22.17 -11.95 -17.66
C VAL A 93 22.79 -10.69 -17.05
N LEU A 94 22.21 -10.14 -15.99
CA LEU A 94 22.77 -8.99 -15.27
C LEU A 94 24.14 -9.29 -14.66
N LEU A 95 24.29 -10.46 -14.04
CA LEU A 95 25.57 -10.91 -13.48
C LEU A 95 26.65 -11.02 -14.57
N LEU A 96 26.31 -11.63 -15.71
CA LEU A 96 27.24 -11.80 -16.83
C LEU A 96 27.62 -10.45 -17.46
N LEU A 97 26.67 -9.54 -17.64
CA LEU A 97 26.94 -8.19 -18.15
C LEU A 97 27.83 -7.40 -17.18
N GLY A 98 27.58 -7.50 -15.86
CA GLY A 98 28.42 -6.89 -14.84
C GLY A 98 29.85 -7.44 -14.84
N ALA A 99 30.02 -8.76 -14.93
CA ALA A 99 31.32 -9.40 -15.01
C ALA A 99 32.09 -9.01 -16.28
N CYS A 100 31.42 -8.99 -17.43
CA CYS A 100 32.00 -8.53 -18.70
C CYS A 100 32.42 -7.05 -18.63
N GLY A 101 31.58 -6.18 -18.07
CA GLY A 101 31.91 -4.76 -17.89
C GLY A 101 33.15 -4.54 -17.03
N LEU A 102 33.25 -5.22 -15.89
CA LEU A 102 34.42 -5.16 -15.01
C LEU A 102 35.69 -5.68 -15.70
N TRP A 103 35.59 -6.74 -16.49
CA TRP A 103 36.72 -7.30 -17.21
C TRP A 103 37.25 -6.37 -18.30
N VAL A 104 36.35 -5.72 -19.06
CA VAL A 104 36.71 -4.71 -20.07
C VAL A 104 37.36 -3.49 -19.42
N LEU A 105 36.83 -3.01 -18.29
CA LEU A 105 37.41 -1.89 -17.55
C LEU A 105 38.79 -2.22 -16.98
N ARG A 106 39.00 -3.46 -16.53
CA ARG A 106 40.30 -3.92 -16.01
C ARG A 106 41.39 -4.05 -17.08
N LYS A 107 41.02 -4.29 -18.34
CA LYS A 107 41.96 -4.34 -19.47
C LYS A 107 42.32 -2.98 -20.07
N LYS A 108 41.56 -1.93 -19.76
CA LYS A 108 41.81 -0.56 -20.25
C LYS A 108 42.67 0.29 -19.30
N LYS A 109 43.03 -0.23 -18.13
CA LYS A 109 44.08 0.31 -17.25
C LYS A 109 45.38 -0.44 -17.49
#